data_AF-A0A139CND4-F1
#
_entry.id   AF-A0A139CND4-F1
#
_cell.length_a   1.000
_cell.length_b   1.000
_cell.length_c   1.000
_cell.angle_alpha   90.00
_cell.angle_beta   90.00
_cell.angle_gamma   90.00
#
_symmetry.space_group_name_H-M   'P 1'
#
loop_
_entity.id
_entity.type
_entity.pdbx_description
1 polymer ?
#
loop_
_entity_poly.entity_id
_entity_poly.type
_entity_poly.pdbx_seq_one_letter_code
_entity_poly.pdbx_strand_id
1 'polypeptide(L)'
;MEDAHSSMKELAALKLEYDILSRKLIYGAVEKVFDDKSEPLPYLKNRNHAILILGREKEMMPSTLARFLNLKKSSVTSIIDSLEKEGLVKRT
;
A
#
# COMPACT_ATOMS: atom_id res chain seq x y z
N MET A 1 30.45 -6.32 22.48
CA MET A 1 28.97 -6.26 22.65
C MET A 1 28.42 -4.93 22.16
N GLU A 2 29.14 -3.82 22.32
CA GLU A 2 28.84 -2.50 21.72
C GLU A 2 28.82 -2.50 20.18
N ASP A 3 29.80 -3.12 19.51
CA ASP A 3 29.87 -3.17 18.04
C ASP A 3 28.65 -3.83 17.39
N ALA A 4 28.19 -4.97 17.92
CA ALA A 4 27.02 -5.67 17.39
C ALA A 4 25.73 -4.84 17.53
N HIS A 5 25.60 -4.05 18.61
CA HIS A 5 24.45 -3.17 18.81
C HIS A 5 24.48 -1.96 17.85
N SER A 6 25.67 -1.44 17.54
CA SER A 6 25.87 -0.39 16.54
C SER A 6 25.51 -0.89 15.13
N SER A 7 26.02 -2.05 14.72
CA SER A 7 25.72 -2.63 13.40
C SER A 7 24.22 -2.97 13.22
N MET A 8 23.53 -3.39 14.29
CA MET A 8 22.08 -3.62 14.23
C MET A 8 21.29 -2.32 14.00
N LYS A 9 21.73 -1.20 14.59
CA LYS A 9 21.10 0.11 14.35
C LYS A 9 21.31 0.58 12.92
N GLU A 10 22.51 0.43 12.38
CA GLU A 10 22.81 0.76 10.98
C GLU A 10 21.99 -0.09 10.01
N LEU A 11 21.88 -1.40 10.27
CA LEU A 11 21.05 -2.29 9.47
C LEU A 11 19.56 -1.89 9.52
N ALA A 12 19.04 -1.50 10.69
CA ALA A 12 17.67 -1.03 10.82
C ALA A 12 17.43 0.29 10.05
N ALA A 13 18.39 1.22 10.10
CA ALA A 13 18.34 2.47 9.35
C ALA A 13 18.36 2.24 7.83
N LEU A 14 19.28 1.40 7.35
CA LEU A 14 19.35 0.99 5.94
C LEU A 14 18.06 0.29 5.48
N LYS A 15 17.49 -0.58 6.32
CA LYS A 15 16.24 -1.26 6.01
C LYS A 15 15.09 -0.26 5.89
N LEU A 16 15.02 0.74 6.78
CA LEU A 16 14.02 1.80 6.72
C LEU A 16 14.17 2.64 5.45
N GLU A 17 15.39 3.03 5.10
CA GLU A 17 15.67 3.79 3.88
C GLU A 17 15.28 3.01 2.62
N TYR A 18 15.65 1.72 2.55
CA TYR A 18 15.23 0.82 1.49
C TYR A 18 13.70 0.71 1.39
N ASP A 19 13.00 0.55 2.52
CA ASP A 19 11.54 0.47 2.54
C ASP A 19 10.90 1.79 2.07
N ILE A 20 11.48 2.95 2.38
CA ILE A 20 11.00 4.26 1.90
C ILE A 20 11.22 4.40 0.38
N LEU A 21 12.42 4.07 -0.11
CA LEU A 21 12.76 4.19 -1.53
C LEU A 21 11.97 3.21 -2.39
N SER A 22 11.85 1.95 -1.97
CA SER A 22 11.06 0.95 -2.67
C SER A 22 9.59 1.34 -2.73
N ARG A 23 9.00 1.86 -1.63
CA ARG A 23 7.63 2.38 -1.64
C ARG A 23 7.45 3.50 -2.66
N LYS A 24 8.36 4.49 -2.72
CA LYS A 24 8.28 5.59 -3.69
C LYS A 24 8.34 5.07 -5.14
N LEU A 25 9.26 4.14 -5.42
CA LEU A 25 9.42 3.57 -6.75
C LEU A 25 8.16 2.81 -7.19
N ILE A 26 7.65 1.93 -6.32
CA ILE A 26 6.47 1.11 -6.63
C ILE A 26 5.22 2.00 -6.71
N TYR A 27 5.09 3.03 -5.85
CA TYR A 27 4.00 3.99 -5.92
C TYR A 27 3.93 4.67 -7.30
N GLY A 28 5.06 5.19 -7.79
CA GLY A 28 5.12 5.80 -9.11
C GLY A 28 4.85 4.81 -10.26
N ALA A 29 5.15 3.52 -10.08
CA ALA A 29 4.79 2.49 -11.06
C ALA A 29 3.28 2.21 -11.05
N VAL A 30 2.68 2.07 -9.87
CA VAL A 30 1.23 1.86 -9.70
C VAL A 30 0.45 3.04 -10.27
N GLU A 31 0.86 4.28 -9.97
CA GLU A 31 0.22 5.46 -10.55
C GLU A 31 0.25 5.44 -12.07
N LYS A 32 1.35 5.04 -12.71
CA LYS A 32 1.44 4.97 -14.17
C LYS A 32 0.60 3.85 -14.78
N VAL A 33 0.50 2.69 -14.12
CA VAL A 33 -0.24 1.52 -14.62
C VAL A 33 -1.75 1.72 -14.44
N PHE A 34 -2.15 2.33 -13.34
CA PHE A 34 -3.55 2.48 -12.93
C PHE A 34 -4.03 3.94 -13.00
N ASP A 35 -3.42 4.78 -13.84
CA ASP A 35 -3.83 6.18 -14.07
C ASP A 35 -5.21 6.22 -14.75
N ASP A 36 -6.28 6.29 -13.96
CA ASP A 36 -7.63 6.53 -14.46
C ASP A 36 -8.00 8.00 -14.30
N LYS A 37 -7.91 8.75 -15.41
CA LYS A 37 -8.23 10.19 -15.45
C LYS A 37 -9.72 10.49 -15.28
N SER A 38 -10.59 9.48 -15.30
CA SER A 38 -12.03 9.64 -15.07
C SER A 38 -12.41 9.68 -13.59
N GLU A 39 -11.54 9.18 -12.71
CA GLU A 39 -11.80 9.16 -11.27
C GLU A 39 -11.28 10.40 -10.54
N PRO A 40 -11.95 10.85 -9.46
CA PRO A 40 -11.45 11.93 -8.63
C PRO A 40 -10.08 11.58 -8.02
N LEU A 41 -9.12 12.51 -8.09
CA LEU A 41 -7.77 12.34 -7.55
C LEU A 41 -7.72 11.76 -6.12
N PRO A 42 -8.56 12.18 -5.14
CA PRO A 42 -8.53 11.60 -3.80
C PRO A 42 -8.92 10.11 -3.78
N TYR A 43 -9.85 9.69 -4.63
CA TYR A 43 -10.26 8.29 -4.73
C TYR A 43 -9.15 7.47 -5.40
N LEU A 44 -8.62 7.97 -6.54
CA LEU A 44 -7.52 7.32 -7.26
C LEU A 44 -6.28 7.13 -6.39
N LYS A 45 -5.92 8.15 -5.60
CA LYS A 45 -4.81 8.09 -4.63
C LYS A 45 -5.00 6.98 -3.59
N ASN A 46 -6.21 6.88 -3.03
CA ASN A 46 -6.54 5.89 -2.01
C ASN A 46 -6.63 4.47 -2.59
N ARG A 47 -7.17 4.33 -3.80
CA ARG A 47 -7.23 3.08 -4.56
C ARG A 47 -5.82 2.58 -4.88
N ASN A 48 -4.94 3.45 -5.41
CA ASN A 48 -3.54 3.11 -5.69
C ASN A 48 -2.77 2.74 -4.41
N HIS A 49 -3.05 3.44 -3.30
CA HIS A 49 -2.45 3.09 -2.01
C HIS A 49 -2.94 1.73 -1.48
N ALA A 50 -4.21 1.38 -1.70
CA ALA A 50 -4.75 0.07 -1.36
C ALA A 50 -4.08 -1.05 -2.17
N ILE A 51 -3.89 -0.85 -3.48
CA ILE A 51 -3.17 -1.80 -4.36
C ILE A 51 -1.76 -2.08 -3.82
N LEU A 52 -1.03 -1.05 -3.41
CA LEU A 52 0.32 -1.20 -2.86
C LEU A 52 0.35 -2.00 -1.57
N ILE A 53 -0.58 -1.74 -0.65
CA ILE A 53 -0.65 -2.44 0.63
C ILE A 53 -1.00 -3.91 0.39
N LEU A 54 -2.02 -4.19 -0.42
CA LEU A 54 -2.48 -5.55 -0.71
C LEU A 54 -1.48 -6.34 -1.56
N GLY A 55 -0.76 -5.68 -2.46
CA GLY A 55 0.32 -6.31 -3.24
C GLY A 55 1.51 -6.73 -2.37
N ARG A 56 1.74 -6.04 -1.24
CA ARG A 56 2.78 -6.41 -0.25
C ARG A 56 2.28 -7.47 0.72
N GLU A 57 1.08 -7.27 1.26
CA GLU A 57 0.46 -8.13 2.26
C GLU A 57 -0.56 -9.04 1.56
N LYS A 58 -0.15 -10.26 1.19
CA LYS A 58 -0.91 -11.20 0.35
C LYS A 58 -2.39 -11.35 0.74
N GLU A 59 -2.70 -11.29 2.03
CA GLU A 59 -4.06 -11.33 2.56
C GLU A 59 -4.24 -10.27 3.65
N MET A 60 -5.40 -9.60 3.66
CA MET A 60 -5.69 -8.55 4.63
C MET A 60 -7.19 -8.39 4.90
N MET A 61 -7.54 -8.22 6.18
CA MET A 61 -8.89 -7.85 6.58
C MET A 61 -9.26 -6.42 6.15
N PRO A 62 -10.48 -6.16 5.65
CA PRO A 62 -10.90 -4.81 5.26
C PRO A 62 -10.79 -3.77 6.38
N SER A 63 -11.00 -4.17 7.63
CA SER A 63 -10.83 -3.29 8.80
C SER A 63 -9.38 -2.87 9.03
N THR A 64 -8.43 -3.78 8.77
CA THR A 64 -7.00 -3.49 8.85
C THR A 64 -6.57 -2.55 7.72
N LEU A 65 -7.05 -2.79 6.50
CA LEU A 65 -6.80 -1.90 5.36
C LEU A 65 -7.35 -0.49 5.61
N ALA A 66 -8.55 -0.38 6.18
CA ALA A 66 -9.15 0.90 6.56
C ALA A 66 -8.29 1.69 7.56
N ARG A 67 -7.66 1.01 8.52
CA ARG A 67 -6.71 1.65 9.45
C ARG A 67 -5.46 2.14 8.74
N PHE A 68 -4.88 1.35 7.85
CA PHE A 68 -3.67 1.75 7.10
C PHE A 68 -3.92 2.93 6.16
N LEU A 69 -5.10 2.98 5.54
CA LEU A 69 -5.48 4.06 4.64
C LEU A 69 -6.03 5.29 5.38
N ASN A 70 -6.27 5.19 6.69
CA ASN A 70 -6.97 6.20 7.50
C ASN A 70 -8.36 6.56 6.89
N LEU A 71 -9.12 5.53 6.50
CA LEU A 71 -10.43 5.66 5.86
C LEU A 71 -11.53 5.01 6.68
N LYS A 72 -12.78 5.41 6.42
CA LYS A 72 -13.95 4.71 6.93
C LYS A 72 -14.07 3.35 6.24
N LYS A 73 -14.60 2.35 6.97
CA LYS A 73 -14.84 1.00 6.44
C LYS A 73 -15.65 1.01 5.14
N SER A 74 -16.69 1.86 5.05
CA SER A 74 -17.52 1.99 3.85
C SER A 74 -16.72 2.42 2.61
N SER A 75 -15.81 3.39 2.75
CA SER A 75 -14.94 3.85 1.66
C SER A 75 -13.98 2.74 1.20
N VAL A 76 -13.44 1.97 2.15
CA VAL A 76 -12.58 0.82 1.83
C VAL A 76 -13.35 -0.29 1.14
N THR A 77 -14.59 -0.59 1.55
CA THR A 77 -15.42 -1.57 0.87
C THR A 77 -15.62 -1.19 -0.59
N SER A 78 -15.95 0.06 -0.90
CA SER A 78 -16.10 0.54 -2.28
C SER A 78 -14.82 0.42 -3.11
N ILE A 79 -13.66 0.71 -2.51
CA ILE A 79 -12.36 0.50 -3.18
C ILE A 79 -12.16 -1.00 -3.47
N ILE A 80 -12.40 -1.88 -2.49
CA ILE A 80 -12.25 -3.33 -2.70
C ILE A 80 -13.22 -3.83 -3.77
N ASP A 81 -14.47 -3.33 -3.82
CA ASP A 81 -15.45 -3.70 -4.85
C ASP A 81 -14.96 -3.31 -6.25
N SER A 82 -14.40 -2.11 -6.42
CA SER A 82 -13.78 -1.66 -7.66
C SER A 82 -12.60 -2.54 -8.06
N LEU A 83 -11.69 -2.82 -7.12
CA LEU A 83 -10.53 -3.68 -7.39
C LEU A 83 -10.92 -5.13 -7.72
N GLU A 84 -11.98 -5.66 -7.10
CA GLU A 84 -12.48 -7.01 -7.38
C GLU A 84 -13.14 -7.07 -8.77
N LYS A 85 -13.89 -6.03 -9.14
CA LYS A 85 -14.47 -5.90 -10.50
C LYS A 85 -13.39 -5.87 -11.59
N GLU A 86 -12.23 -5.31 -11.29
CA GLU A 86 -11.08 -5.27 -12.18
C GLU A 86 -10.21 -6.55 -12.13
N GLY A 87 -10.54 -7.51 -11.26
CA GLY A 87 -9.79 -8.76 -11.11
C GLY A 87 -8.45 -8.61 -10.37
N LEU A 88 -8.23 -7.48 -9.68
CA LEU A 88 -6.99 -7.20 -8.96
C LEU A 88 -6.96 -7.80 -7.55
N VAL A 89 -8.13 -8.02 -6.96
CA VAL A 89 -8.28 -8.64 -5.64
C VAL A 89 -9.40 -9.67 -5.68
N LYS A 90 -9.37 -10.59 -4.72
CA LYS A 90 -10.43 -11.59 -4.52
C LYS A 90 -10.71 -11.71 -3.02
N ARG A 91 -11.98 -11.70 -2.64
CA ARG A 91 -12.39 -12.04 -1.27
C ARG A 91 -12.36 -13.57 -1.08
N THR A 92 -11.75 -14.00 0.00
CA THR A 92 -11.57 -15.42 0.38
C THR A 92 -12.23 -15.71 1.71
#